data_AF-A0A2E8K0L5-F1
#
_entry.id   AF-A0A2E8K0L5-F1
#
_cell.length_a   1.000
_cell.length_b   1.000
_cell.length_c   1.000
_cell.angle_alpha   90.00
_cell.angle_beta   90.00
_cell.angle_gamma   90.00
#
_symmetry.space_group_name_H-M   'P 1'
#
loop_
_entity.id
_entity.type
_entity.pdbx_description
1 polymer ?
#
loop_
_entity_poly.entity_id
_entity_poly.type
_entity_poly.pdbx_seq_one_letter_code
_entity_poly.pdbx_strand_id
1 'polypeptide(L)'
;MITLAFGTPNQSQLLNEAIQYANDSGVIVFAASGNDGELGCYYPASNPLVMNVAACDVFEQFETTSNWCDGLDVISPGSMEIVFGMVDDRKSVIGPVPGESGSSEYKAGRGTSFAVGFAAGMAALMRAQHPEWPNAETEASEIPLIIHELMSDIASHPIVALPDKAGFRSRPSASVLTGFGPVAPGPGDVNGDGCVNSADLGLVLASFGQQPQSPGLHLVDLDGDFVVGPSDLGMLLALWTPCP
;
A
#
# COMPACT_ATOMS: atom_id res chain seq x y z
N MET A 1 -2.84 -6.15 1.99
CA MET A 1 -1.49 -5.96 1.40
C MET A 1 -0.47 -6.62 2.31
N ILE A 2 0.66 -7.08 1.78
CA ILE A 2 1.74 -7.69 2.57
C ILE A 2 3.06 -6.99 2.23
N THR A 3 3.84 -6.64 3.25
CA THR A 3 5.19 -6.08 3.11
C THR A 3 6.24 -7.07 3.56
N LEU A 4 7.21 -7.38 2.69
CA LEU A 4 8.32 -8.28 2.97
C LEU A 4 9.63 -7.48 2.93
N ALA A 5 10.03 -6.95 4.08
CA ALA A 5 11.25 -6.16 4.24
C ALA A 5 12.51 -7.03 4.46
N PHE A 6 12.57 -8.19 3.81
CA PHE A 6 13.69 -9.13 3.86
C PHE A 6 13.98 -9.68 2.46
N GLY A 7 15.17 -10.26 2.28
CA GLY A 7 15.54 -10.91 1.04
C GLY A 7 16.62 -11.97 1.22
N THR A 8 16.70 -12.91 0.28
CA THR A 8 17.75 -13.92 0.16
C THR A 8 18.12 -14.11 -1.31
N PRO A 9 19.35 -14.52 -1.64
CA PRO A 9 19.71 -14.88 -3.02
C PRO A 9 18.95 -16.10 -3.55
N ASN A 10 18.40 -16.95 -2.66
CA ASN A 10 17.83 -18.23 -3.03
C ASN A 10 16.30 -18.17 -3.16
N GLN A 11 15.77 -18.75 -4.25
CA GLN A 11 14.33 -18.90 -4.43
C GLN A 11 13.75 -19.96 -3.46
N SER A 12 12.46 -19.84 -3.16
CA SER A 12 11.72 -20.81 -2.36
C SER A 12 10.36 -21.10 -2.98
N GLN A 13 10.15 -22.36 -3.36
CA GLN A 13 8.88 -22.81 -3.93
C GLN A 13 7.71 -22.58 -2.96
N LEU A 14 7.89 -22.87 -1.67
CA LEU A 14 6.84 -22.65 -0.67
C LEU A 14 6.46 -21.16 -0.58
N LEU A 15 7.44 -20.26 -0.66
CA LEU A 15 7.16 -18.83 -0.66
C LEU A 15 6.50 -18.39 -1.99
N ASN A 16 6.84 -19.00 -3.13
CA ASN A 16 6.15 -18.74 -4.40
C ASN A 16 4.67 -19.10 -4.32
N GLU A 17 4.35 -20.27 -3.78
CA GLU A 17 2.97 -20.74 -3.60
C GLU A 17 2.19 -19.82 -2.65
N ALA A 18 2.82 -19.34 -1.57
CA ALA A 18 2.20 -18.37 -0.67
C ALA A 18 1.98 -16.99 -1.32
N ILE A 19 2.91 -16.52 -2.15
CA ILE A 19 2.78 -15.27 -2.91
C ILE A 19 1.66 -15.39 -3.95
N GLN A 20 1.58 -16.52 -4.66
CA GLN A 20 0.52 -16.79 -5.61
C GLN A 20 -0.83 -16.78 -4.91
N TYR A 21 -0.96 -17.52 -3.79
CA TYR A 21 -2.19 -17.55 -2.99
C TYR A 21 -2.62 -16.15 -2.52
N ALA A 22 -1.66 -15.32 -2.09
CA ALA A 22 -1.94 -13.94 -1.69
C ALA A 22 -2.50 -13.13 -2.87
N ASN A 23 -1.84 -13.16 -4.03
CA ASN A 23 -2.30 -12.43 -5.22
C ASN A 23 -3.66 -12.93 -5.72
N ASP A 24 -3.88 -14.25 -5.76
CA ASP A 24 -5.18 -14.84 -6.15
C ASP A 24 -6.31 -14.41 -5.20
N SER A 25 -5.97 -14.09 -3.94
CA SER A 25 -6.89 -13.57 -2.93
C SER A 25 -7.01 -12.04 -2.94
N GLY A 26 -6.46 -11.36 -3.96
CA GLY A 26 -6.47 -9.90 -4.09
C GLY A 26 -5.52 -9.15 -3.16
N VAL A 27 -4.52 -9.84 -2.63
CA VAL A 27 -3.50 -9.28 -1.76
C VAL A 27 -2.20 -9.09 -2.53
N ILE A 28 -1.91 -7.84 -2.90
CA ILE A 28 -0.61 -7.46 -3.44
C ILE A 28 0.50 -7.62 -2.39
N VAL A 29 1.64 -8.15 -2.82
CA VAL A 29 2.85 -8.37 -2.02
C VAL A 29 3.93 -7.39 -2.48
N PHE A 30 4.52 -6.66 -1.54
CA PHE A 30 5.66 -5.77 -1.76
C PHE A 30 6.92 -6.37 -1.14
N ALA A 31 8.07 -6.28 -1.82
CA ALA A 31 9.32 -6.72 -1.24
C ALA A 31 10.50 -5.79 -1.55
N ALA A 32 11.43 -5.74 -0.60
CA ALA A 32 12.63 -4.92 -0.68
C ALA A 32 13.61 -5.52 -1.69
N SER A 33 14.11 -4.71 -2.64
CA SER A 33 14.99 -5.21 -3.69
C SER A 33 16.35 -5.70 -3.16
N GLY A 34 16.84 -5.15 -2.04
CA GLY A 34 18.16 -5.44 -1.47
C GLY A 34 18.94 -4.17 -1.16
N ASN A 35 20.04 -4.30 -0.41
CA ASN A 35 20.79 -3.15 0.15
C ASN A 35 22.31 -3.22 -0.12
N ASP A 36 22.73 -3.87 -1.20
CA ASP A 36 24.14 -4.07 -1.56
C ASP A 36 24.63 -3.09 -2.64
N GLY A 37 23.73 -2.35 -3.27
CA GLY A 37 24.06 -1.41 -4.34
C GLY A 37 24.42 -2.09 -5.65
N GLU A 38 23.86 -3.27 -5.92
CA GLU A 38 24.22 -4.12 -7.05
C GLU A 38 23.02 -4.48 -7.95
N LEU A 39 23.32 -4.87 -9.19
CA LEU A 39 22.36 -5.47 -10.11
C LEU A 39 22.01 -6.88 -9.63
N GLY A 40 20.75 -7.08 -9.23
CA GLY A 40 20.16 -8.32 -8.76
C GLY A 40 19.23 -8.09 -7.57
N CYS A 41 17.91 -8.15 -7.80
CA CYS A 41 16.94 -8.10 -6.71
C CYS A 41 16.94 -9.43 -5.94
N TYR A 42 16.94 -9.37 -4.62
CA TYR A 42 16.80 -10.56 -3.80
C TYR A 42 15.42 -11.18 -3.92
N TYR A 43 15.32 -12.47 -3.62
CA TYR A 43 14.05 -13.15 -3.46
C TYR A 43 13.46 -12.84 -2.07
N PRO A 44 12.17 -12.45 -1.95
CA PRO A 44 11.10 -12.60 -2.94
C PRO A 44 10.89 -11.43 -3.92
N ALA A 45 11.64 -10.33 -3.83
CA ALA A 45 11.49 -9.21 -4.76
C ALA A 45 11.75 -9.57 -6.24
N SER A 46 12.57 -10.57 -6.53
CA SER A 46 12.73 -11.07 -7.91
C SER A 46 11.57 -11.96 -8.41
N ASN A 47 10.54 -12.21 -7.62
CA ASN A 47 9.34 -12.94 -8.07
C ASN A 47 8.45 -12.01 -8.92
N PRO A 48 8.02 -12.39 -10.13
CA PRO A 48 7.17 -11.57 -10.99
C PRO A 48 5.80 -11.16 -10.42
N LEU A 49 5.31 -11.87 -9.40
CA LEU A 49 4.04 -11.58 -8.70
C LEU A 49 4.22 -10.68 -7.47
N VAL A 50 5.44 -10.19 -7.24
CA VAL A 50 5.76 -9.30 -6.14
C VAL A 50 6.11 -7.94 -6.72
N MET A 51 5.49 -6.90 -6.17
CA MET A 51 5.95 -5.55 -6.46
C MET A 51 7.28 -5.30 -5.77
N ASN A 52 8.35 -5.31 -6.54
CA ASN A 52 9.68 -5.06 -6.02
C ASN A 52 9.95 -3.55 -5.90
N VAL A 53 10.60 -3.18 -4.79
CA VAL A 53 10.75 -1.77 -4.40
C VAL A 53 12.20 -1.46 -4.13
N ALA A 54 12.75 -0.55 -4.94
CA ALA A 54 14.05 0.07 -4.69
C ALA A 54 13.90 1.40 -3.95
N ALA A 55 15.02 1.97 -3.48
CA ALA A 55 15.05 3.19 -2.70
C ALA A 55 15.54 4.40 -3.50
N CYS A 56 14.98 5.58 -3.22
CA CYS A 56 15.53 6.87 -3.62
C CYS A 56 15.77 7.78 -2.41
N ASP A 57 16.54 8.84 -2.67
CA ASP A 57 16.78 9.92 -1.73
C ASP A 57 15.80 11.09 -1.85
N VAL A 58 16.01 12.10 -0.99
CA VAL A 58 15.22 13.33 -0.94
C VAL A 58 15.29 14.17 -2.22
N PHE A 59 16.29 13.93 -3.08
CA PHE A 59 16.49 14.63 -4.34
C PHE A 59 15.96 13.83 -5.54
N GLU A 60 15.18 12.77 -5.28
CA GLU A 60 14.70 11.82 -6.29
C GLU A 60 15.86 11.16 -7.07
N GLN A 61 16.99 10.95 -6.41
CA GLN A 61 18.09 10.16 -6.95
C GLN A 61 18.04 8.74 -6.39
N PHE A 62 18.49 7.78 -7.20
CA PHE A 62 18.54 6.39 -6.77
C PHE A 62 19.48 6.24 -5.57
N GLU A 63 19.02 5.57 -4.51
CA GLU A 63 19.84 5.34 -3.31
C GLU A 63 20.98 4.40 -3.67
N THR A 64 22.21 4.85 -3.43
CA THR A 64 23.44 4.13 -3.79
C THR A 64 23.55 2.72 -3.22
N THR A 65 22.94 2.46 -2.06
CA THR A 65 22.93 1.11 -1.48
C THR A 65 21.79 0.25 -2.00
N SER A 66 20.83 0.78 -2.76
CA SER A 66 19.67 0.01 -3.23
C SER A 66 20.07 -0.97 -4.34
N ASN A 67 19.61 -2.21 -4.28
CA ASN A 67 19.71 -3.11 -5.43
C ASN A 67 18.65 -2.72 -6.49
N TRP A 68 18.92 -3.09 -7.73
CA TRP A 68 17.96 -3.02 -8.84
C TRP A 68 18.00 -4.30 -9.67
N CYS A 69 17.01 -4.51 -10.53
CA CYS A 69 16.96 -5.66 -11.43
C CYS A 69 16.26 -5.32 -12.73
N ASP A 70 16.43 -6.20 -13.72
CA ASP A 70 15.57 -6.21 -14.90
C ASP A 70 14.13 -6.46 -14.45
N GLY A 71 13.23 -5.57 -14.84
CA GLY A 71 11.84 -5.60 -14.35
C GLY A 71 11.66 -5.05 -12.93
N LEU A 72 12.54 -4.16 -12.45
CA LEU A 72 12.24 -3.39 -11.24
C LEU A 72 10.87 -2.68 -11.41
N ASP A 73 9.98 -2.67 -10.42
CA ASP A 73 8.63 -2.11 -10.57
C ASP A 73 8.60 -0.64 -10.22
N VAL A 74 8.98 -0.31 -8.98
CA VAL A 74 8.86 1.05 -8.44
C VAL A 74 10.05 1.43 -7.56
N ILE A 75 10.25 2.74 -7.42
CA ILE A 75 11.23 3.33 -6.51
C ILE A 75 10.49 4.16 -5.47
N SER A 76 10.91 4.13 -4.21
CA SER A 76 10.21 4.83 -3.12
C SER A 76 11.22 5.40 -2.11
N PRO A 77 10.87 6.43 -1.31
CA PRO A 77 11.82 7.03 -0.37
C PRO A 77 12.40 6.00 0.62
N GLY A 78 13.72 5.92 0.69
CA GLY A 78 14.41 4.95 1.57
C GLY A 78 15.82 5.38 1.96
N SER A 79 16.20 6.64 1.77
CA SER A 79 17.54 7.13 2.08
C SER A 79 17.67 7.74 3.48
N MET A 80 18.94 7.93 3.86
CA MET A 80 19.35 8.73 5.02
C MET A 80 20.49 9.63 4.59
N GLU A 81 20.37 10.93 4.83
CA GLU A 81 21.38 11.92 4.46
C GLU A 81 22.32 12.24 5.62
N ILE A 82 23.63 12.28 5.30
CA ILE A 82 24.68 12.63 6.25
C ILE A 82 25.37 13.91 5.79
N VAL A 83 25.30 14.95 6.61
CA VAL A 83 25.91 16.26 6.35
C VAL A 83 26.90 16.57 7.48
N PHE A 84 28.16 16.84 7.15
CA PHE A 84 29.25 17.05 8.12
C PHE A 84 29.41 15.91 9.15
N GLY A 85 29.15 14.67 8.73
CA GLY A 85 29.27 13.48 9.59
C GLY A 85 28.10 13.30 10.58
N MET A 86 27.03 14.09 10.45
CA MET A 86 25.81 13.97 11.24
C MET A 86 24.63 13.67 10.32
N VAL A 87 23.66 12.92 10.82
CA VAL A 87 22.39 12.70 10.11
C VAL A 87 21.63 14.03 10.01
N ASP A 88 21.12 14.35 8.82
CA ASP A 88 20.14 15.42 8.63
C ASP A 88 18.74 14.80 8.62
N ASP A 89 18.07 14.85 9.77
CA ASP A 89 16.74 14.26 9.95
C ASP A 89 15.70 14.83 8.97
N ARG A 90 15.88 16.07 8.50
CA ARG A 90 14.94 16.72 7.58
C ARG A 90 15.03 16.19 6.16
N LYS A 91 16.09 15.42 5.86
CA LYS A 91 16.38 14.84 4.56
C LYS A 91 16.47 13.32 4.59
N SER A 92 16.12 12.72 5.71
CA SER A 92 16.23 11.28 5.93
C SER A 92 14.85 10.68 6.17
N VAL A 93 14.69 9.40 5.83
CA VAL A 93 13.54 8.64 6.29
C VAL A 93 13.68 8.42 7.80
N ILE A 94 12.66 8.84 8.55
CA ILE A 94 12.59 8.66 10.01
C ILE A 94 11.53 7.62 10.34
N GLY A 95 11.87 6.65 11.18
CA GLY A 95 10.96 5.60 11.64
C GLY A 95 10.97 5.42 13.15
N PRO A 96 9.88 4.87 13.73
CA PRO A 96 9.84 4.54 15.14
C PRO A 96 10.76 3.35 15.42
N VAL A 97 11.48 3.41 16.55
CA VAL A 97 12.33 2.31 17.04
C VAL A 97 12.10 2.12 18.54
N PRO A 98 12.24 0.89 19.06
CA PRO A 98 12.30 0.68 20.50
C PRO A 98 13.46 1.48 21.10
N GLY A 99 13.16 2.34 22.05
CA GLY A 99 14.14 3.07 22.85
C GLY A 99 14.62 2.23 24.03
N GLU A 100 15.61 2.76 24.75
CA GLU A 100 16.10 2.11 25.96
C GLU A 100 15.00 2.04 27.03
N SER A 101 14.99 0.95 27.81
CA SER A 101 14.04 0.72 28.91
C SER A 101 12.55 0.80 28.52
N GLY A 102 12.20 0.51 27.27
CA GLY A 102 10.82 0.48 26.80
C GLY A 102 10.24 1.86 26.43
N SER A 103 11.09 2.89 26.33
CA SER A 103 10.69 4.15 25.70
C SER A 103 10.50 3.98 24.17
N SER A 104 9.74 4.87 23.53
CA SER A 104 9.65 4.93 22.06
C SER A 104 10.52 6.07 21.55
N GLU A 105 11.36 5.77 20.56
CA GLU A 105 12.24 6.75 19.90
C GLU A 105 11.95 6.80 18.41
N TYR A 106 12.42 7.87 17.76
CA TYR A 106 12.44 7.99 16.31
C TYR A 106 13.89 8.14 15.86
N LYS A 107 14.27 7.40 14.82
CA LYS A 107 15.61 7.45 14.25
C LYS A 107 15.56 7.47 12.73
N ALA A 108 16.56 8.10 12.14
CA ALA A 108 16.78 7.99 10.71
C ALA A 108 17.23 6.57 10.35
N GLY A 109 16.75 6.11 9.19
CA GLY A 109 17.07 4.80 8.65
C GLY A 109 17.32 4.88 7.15
N ARG A 110 18.15 3.96 6.66
CA ARG A 110 18.41 3.76 5.23
C ARG A 110 18.09 2.33 4.85
N GLY A 111 17.49 2.15 3.68
CA GLY A 111 17.34 0.85 3.05
C GLY A 111 16.01 0.70 2.32
N THR A 112 15.99 -0.25 1.39
CA THR A 112 14.81 -0.63 0.60
C THR A 112 13.68 -1.18 1.48
N SER A 113 14.00 -1.67 2.68
CA SER A 113 13.02 -2.02 3.72
C SER A 113 12.08 -0.86 4.08
N PHE A 114 12.59 0.38 4.15
CA PHE A 114 11.76 1.55 4.41
C PHE A 114 10.95 1.95 3.17
N ALA A 115 11.57 1.86 1.99
CA ALA A 115 10.93 2.17 0.71
C ALA A 115 9.67 1.31 0.47
N VAL A 116 9.74 0.02 0.82
CA VAL A 116 8.59 -0.91 0.81
C VAL A 116 7.42 -0.38 1.65
N GLY A 117 7.69 0.16 2.84
CA GLY A 117 6.66 0.71 3.72
C GLY A 117 5.91 1.87 3.07
N PHE A 118 6.62 2.80 2.44
CA PHE A 118 6.01 3.91 1.71
C PHE A 118 5.22 3.43 0.48
N ALA A 119 5.78 2.50 -0.31
CA ALA A 119 5.09 1.97 -1.49
C ALA A 119 3.78 1.25 -1.10
N ALA A 120 3.83 0.37 -0.11
CA ALA A 120 2.66 -0.32 0.39
C ALA A 120 1.64 0.63 1.04
N GLY A 121 2.10 1.68 1.73
CA GLY A 121 1.21 2.72 2.26
C GLY A 121 0.45 3.47 1.17
N MET A 122 1.12 3.81 0.07
CA MET A 122 0.49 4.46 -1.09
C MET A 122 -0.54 3.55 -1.76
N ALA A 123 -0.21 2.27 -1.93
CA ALA A 123 -1.15 1.28 -2.42
C ALA A 123 -2.35 1.12 -1.48
N ALA A 124 -2.13 1.15 -0.17
CA ALA A 124 -3.21 1.06 0.82
C ALA A 124 -4.16 2.26 0.74
N LEU A 125 -3.64 3.47 0.48
CA LEU A 125 -4.47 4.65 0.24
C LEU A 125 -5.34 4.49 -1.02
N MET A 126 -4.77 3.94 -2.11
CA MET A 126 -5.54 3.61 -3.30
C MET A 126 -6.63 2.59 -3.00
N ARG A 127 -6.29 1.51 -2.27
CA ARG A 127 -7.28 0.49 -1.88
C ARG A 127 -8.36 1.04 -0.96
N ALA A 128 -8.05 2.03 -0.14
CA ALA A 128 -9.02 2.73 0.69
C ALA A 128 -9.98 3.62 -0.12
N GLN A 129 -9.61 4.05 -1.34
CA GLN A 129 -10.53 4.70 -2.28
C GLN A 129 -11.48 3.71 -2.97
N HIS A 130 -11.12 2.42 -2.96
CA HIS A 130 -11.87 1.35 -3.59
C HIS A 130 -12.33 0.29 -2.59
N PRO A 131 -13.12 0.65 -1.57
CA PRO A 131 -13.58 -0.32 -0.58
C PRO A 131 -14.55 -1.37 -1.16
N GLU A 132 -15.19 -1.06 -2.30
CA GLU A 132 -16.09 -1.93 -3.03
C GLU A 132 -15.39 -3.14 -3.66
N TRP A 133 -14.08 -3.09 -3.89
CA TRP A 133 -13.38 -4.25 -4.47
C TRP A 133 -13.22 -5.38 -3.42
N PRO A 134 -13.28 -6.65 -3.84
CA PRO A 134 -13.70 -7.11 -5.17
C PRO A 134 -15.21 -6.94 -5.38
N ASN A 135 -15.62 -6.70 -6.63
CA ASN A 135 -17.02 -6.54 -7.02
C ASN A 135 -17.31 -7.26 -8.35
N ALA A 136 -18.48 -7.01 -8.96
CA ALA A 136 -18.89 -7.67 -10.21
C ALA A 136 -18.03 -7.33 -11.45
N GLU A 137 -17.25 -6.24 -11.40
CA GLU A 137 -16.38 -5.77 -12.48
C GLU A 137 -14.89 -5.96 -12.18
N THR A 138 -14.52 -6.21 -10.92
CA THR A 138 -13.14 -6.37 -10.48
C THR A 138 -13.03 -7.57 -9.56
N GLU A 139 -12.50 -8.66 -10.09
CA GLU A 139 -12.24 -9.89 -9.36
C GLU A 139 -11.07 -9.72 -8.38
N ALA A 140 -11.02 -10.54 -7.34
CA ALA A 140 -9.98 -10.45 -6.33
C ALA A 140 -8.57 -10.49 -6.94
N SER A 141 -8.32 -11.45 -7.85
CA SER A 141 -7.02 -11.62 -8.50
C SER A 141 -6.62 -10.48 -9.44
N GLU A 142 -7.55 -9.62 -9.85
CA GLU A 142 -7.26 -8.45 -10.70
C GLU A 142 -6.77 -7.25 -9.90
N ILE A 143 -7.18 -7.13 -8.64
CA ILE A 143 -6.78 -6.04 -7.73
C ILE A 143 -5.25 -5.83 -7.68
N PRO A 144 -4.42 -6.86 -7.44
CA PRO A 144 -2.97 -6.66 -7.41
C PRO A 144 -2.40 -6.23 -8.77
N LEU A 145 -3.00 -6.66 -9.88
CA LEU A 145 -2.57 -6.26 -11.23
C LEU A 145 -2.89 -4.79 -11.51
N ILE A 146 -4.10 -4.34 -11.15
CA ILE A 146 -4.53 -2.95 -11.29
C ILE A 146 -3.64 -2.02 -10.46
N ILE A 147 -3.38 -2.38 -9.19
CA ILE A 147 -2.47 -1.63 -8.32
C ILE A 147 -1.06 -1.63 -8.92
N HIS A 148 -0.60 -2.76 -9.45
CA HIS A 148 0.72 -2.87 -10.05
C HIS A 148 0.91 -1.94 -11.24
N GLU A 149 -0.03 -1.97 -12.19
CA GLU A 149 -0.02 -1.12 -13.38
C GLU A 149 -0.03 0.36 -13.01
N LEU A 150 -0.93 0.78 -12.11
CA LEU A 150 -1.05 2.19 -11.74
C LEU A 150 0.15 2.72 -10.97
N MET A 151 0.79 1.90 -10.13
CA MET A 151 1.99 2.32 -9.42
C MET A 151 3.23 2.36 -10.32
N SER A 152 3.33 1.44 -11.30
CA SER A 152 4.48 1.35 -12.21
C SER A 152 4.41 2.30 -13.42
N ASP A 153 3.29 3.00 -13.61
CA ASP A 153 3.11 3.95 -14.73
C ASP A 153 4.04 5.17 -14.64
N ILE A 154 5.10 5.14 -15.45
CA ILE A 154 6.07 6.23 -15.61
C ILE A 154 5.49 7.52 -16.20
N ALA A 155 4.32 7.48 -16.85
CA ALA A 155 3.74 8.67 -17.46
C ALA A 155 2.99 9.53 -16.44
N SER A 156 2.45 8.91 -15.39
CA SER A 156 1.63 9.58 -14.37
C SER A 156 2.39 9.93 -13.10
N HIS A 157 3.61 9.41 -12.92
CA HIS A 157 4.41 9.60 -11.70
C HIS A 157 5.76 10.27 -11.99
N PRO A 158 6.37 10.95 -11.00
CA PRO A 158 7.78 11.28 -11.05
C PRO A 158 8.62 10.03 -11.34
N ILE A 159 9.76 10.21 -12.01
CA ILE A 159 10.63 9.10 -12.41
C ILE A 159 12.00 9.24 -11.78
N VAL A 160 12.57 8.12 -11.38
CA VAL A 160 13.94 8.05 -10.86
C VAL A 160 14.77 7.22 -11.84
N ALA A 161 15.92 7.76 -12.25
CA ALA A 161 16.85 7.07 -13.13
C ALA A 161 17.54 5.92 -12.39
N LEU A 162 17.65 4.77 -13.03
CA LEU A 162 18.38 3.63 -12.51
C LEU A 162 19.90 3.79 -12.74
N PRO A 163 20.74 3.14 -11.91
CA PRO A 163 22.17 3.06 -12.17
C PRO A 163 22.50 2.47 -13.54
N ASP A 164 23.73 2.71 -13.99
CA ASP A 164 24.29 2.13 -15.23
C ASP A 164 23.45 2.36 -16.50
N LYS A 165 22.62 3.41 -16.50
CA LYS A 165 21.69 3.73 -17.60
C LYS A 165 20.70 2.59 -17.87
N ALA A 166 20.32 1.82 -16.85
CA ALA A 166 19.31 0.75 -16.92
C ALA A 166 17.86 1.28 -17.10
N GLY A 167 17.71 2.54 -17.51
CA GLY A 167 16.45 3.23 -17.71
C GLY A 167 16.01 4.01 -16.47
N PHE A 168 14.70 4.03 -16.25
CA PHE A 168 14.05 4.76 -15.16
C PHE A 168 12.84 3.97 -14.69
N ARG A 169 12.40 4.22 -13.46
CA ARG A 169 11.15 3.68 -12.91
C ARG A 169 10.36 4.77 -12.21
N SER A 170 9.07 4.53 -12.07
CA SER A 170 8.18 5.45 -11.37
C SER A 170 8.57 5.54 -9.89
N ARG A 171 8.40 6.73 -9.34
CA ARG A 171 8.31 6.99 -7.91
C ARG A 171 6.85 7.31 -7.60
N PRO A 172 6.03 6.32 -7.17
CA PRO A 172 4.59 6.48 -7.08
C PRO A 172 4.20 7.72 -6.26
N SER A 173 3.17 8.43 -6.73
CA SER A 173 2.58 9.57 -6.02
C SER A 173 1.24 9.18 -5.42
N ALA A 174 1.11 9.37 -4.10
CA ALA A 174 -0.15 9.15 -3.41
C ALA A 174 -1.31 9.94 -4.05
N SER A 175 -1.08 11.21 -4.45
CA SER A 175 -2.13 12.05 -5.03
C SER A 175 -2.66 11.55 -6.36
N VAL A 176 -1.81 10.88 -7.15
CA VAL A 176 -2.20 10.28 -8.42
C VAL A 176 -2.96 8.98 -8.16
N LEU A 177 -2.44 8.13 -7.27
CA LEU A 177 -3.06 6.85 -6.94
C LEU A 177 -4.42 7.01 -6.26
N THR A 178 -4.61 8.01 -5.40
CA THR A 178 -5.92 8.30 -4.79
C THR A 178 -6.85 9.11 -5.69
N GLY A 179 -6.35 9.62 -6.81
CA GLY A 179 -7.16 10.27 -7.84
C GLY A 179 -7.71 9.29 -8.88
N PHE A 180 -7.29 8.02 -8.82
CA PHE A 180 -7.85 6.96 -9.63
C PHE A 180 -9.14 6.45 -9.00
N GLY A 181 -10.19 6.33 -9.82
CA GLY A 181 -11.49 5.86 -9.36
C GLY A 181 -12.42 6.93 -8.81
N PRO A 182 -13.70 6.58 -8.56
CA PRO A 182 -14.59 7.43 -7.78
C PRO A 182 -13.99 7.63 -6.38
N VAL A 183 -14.24 8.80 -5.78
CA VAL A 183 -13.88 9.03 -4.37
C VAL A 183 -14.55 7.95 -3.53
N ALA A 184 -13.84 7.43 -2.51
CA ALA A 184 -14.42 6.50 -1.56
C ALA A 184 -15.82 6.97 -1.14
N PRO A 185 -16.82 6.08 -1.09
CA PRO A 185 -18.13 6.43 -0.57
C PRO A 185 -18.01 7.15 0.77
N GLY A 186 -18.80 8.21 0.96
CA GLY A 186 -18.83 8.91 2.23
C GLY A 186 -19.24 7.95 3.36
N PRO A 187 -18.89 8.22 4.63
CA PRO A 187 -19.41 7.44 5.74
C PRO A 187 -20.95 7.32 5.63
N GLY A 188 -21.45 6.08 5.69
CA GLY A 188 -22.89 5.77 5.56
C GLY A 188 -23.39 5.52 4.13
N ASP A 189 -22.63 5.85 3.09
CA ASP A 189 -22.92 5.44 1.71
C ASP A 189 -22.36 4.03 1.52
N VAL A 190 -23.09 3.04 2.02
CA VAL A 190 -22.60 1.67 2.15
C VAL A 190 -22.79 0.87 0.85
N ASN A 191 -23.57 1.41 -0.10
CA ASN A 191 -23.73 0.86 -1.44
C ASN A 191 -22.87 1.58 -2.51
N GLY A 192 -22.25 2.71 -2.18
CA GLY A 192 -21.38 3.49 -3.05
C GLY A 192 -22.10 4.29 -4.14
N ASP A 193 -23.39 4.62 -3.96
CA ASP A 193 -24.19 5.35 -4.95
C ASP A 193 -24.02 6.88 -4.89
N GLY A 194 -23.23 7.37 -3.93
CA GLY A 194 -22.95 8.79 -3.72
C GLY A 194 -23.92 9.47 -2.76
N CYS A 195 -24.85 8.74 -2.15
CA CYS A 195 -25.83 9.23 -1.21
C CYS A 195 -25.94 8.34 0.03
N VAL A 196 -26.52 8.86 1.10
CA VAL A 196 -26.85 8.07 2.30
C VAL A 196 -28.37 8.06 2.44
N ASN A 197 -29.00 6.98 2.01
CA ASN A 197 -30.45 6.91 1.84
C ASN A 197 -31.06 5.56 2.27
N SER A 198 -32.30 5.31 1.86
CA SER A 198 -33.03 4.09 2.22
C SER A 198 -32.40 2.80 1.68
N ALA A 199 -31.62 2.87 0.61
CA ALA A 199 -30.87 1.75 0.07
C ALA A 199 -29.77 1.32 1.06
N ASP A 200 -29.02 2.29 1.59
CA ASP A 200 -28.00 2.04 2.62
C ASP A 200 -28.61 1.52 3.92
N LEU A 201 -29.74 2.12 4.32
CA LEU A 201 -30.51 1.64 5.47
C LEU A 201 -30.94 0.20 5.30
N GLY A 202 -31.37 -0.18 4.10
CA GLY A 202 -31.72 -1.56 3.77
C GLY A 202 -30.55 -2.52 4.02
N LEU A 203 -29.33 -2.13 3.65
CA LEU A 203 -28.12 -2.93 3.83
C LEU A 203 -27.72 -3.03 5.31
N VAL A 204 -27.73 -1.92 6.06
CA VAL A 204 -27.46 -1.93 7.51
C VAL A 204 -28.47 -2.79 8.27
N LEU A 205 -29.76 -2.68 7.93
CA LEU A 205 -30.81 -3.48 8.56
C LEU A 205 -30.73 -4.97 8.17
N ALA A 206 -30.34 -5.29 6.94
CA ALA A 206 -30.15 -6.67 6.51
C ALA A 206 -29.01 -7.37 7.27
N SER A 207 -28.03 -6.61 7.73
CA SER A 207 -26.90 -7.10 8.52
C SER A 207 -27.04 -6.89 10.03
N PHE A 208 -28.18 -6.40 10.52
CA PHE A 208 -28.36 -6.08 11.94
C PHE A 208 -28.18 -7.30 12.85
N GLY A 209 -27.39 -7.13 13.90
CA GLY A 209 -27.00 -8.18 14.85
C GLY A 209 -25.90 -9.12 14.37
N GLN A 210 -25.38 -8.94 13.15
CA GLN A 210 -24.22 -9.68 12.69
C GLN A 210 -22.96 -9.22 13.43
N GLN A 211 -22.08 -10.18 13.71
CA GLN A 211 -20.76 -9.95 14.26
C GLN A 211 -19.73 -10.36 13.22
N PRO A 212 -19.26 -9.43 12.40
CA PRO A 212 -18.37 -9.78 11.32
C PRO A 212 -17.02 -10.28 11.86
N GLN A 213 -16.62 -11.48 11.43
CA GLN A 213 -15.42 -12.15 11.97
C GLN A 213 -14.12 -11.81 11.25
N SER A 214 -14.20 -10.99 10.20
CA SER A 214 -13.05 -10.54 9.43
C SER A 214 -12.97 -9.01 9.40
N PRO A 215 -11.77 -8.42 9.46
CA PRO A 215 -11.56 -6.99 9.21
C PRO A 215 -11.68 -6.61 7.73
N GLY A 216 -12.36 -7.42 6.91
CA GLY A 216 -12.85 -6.94 5.62
C GLY A 216 -13.79 -5.78 5.88
N LEU A 217 -13.77 -4.73 5.05
CA LEU A 217 -14.63 -3.57 5.21
C LEU A 217 -16.10 -4.01 5.22
N HIS A 218 -16.64 -4.24 6.41
CA HIS A 218 -18.06 -4.38 6.61
C HIS A 218 -18.60 -2.97 6.54
N LEU A 219 -18.91 -2.50 5.33
CA LEU A 219 -19.36 -1.14 5.06
C LEU A 219 -20.57 -0.72 5.91
N VAL A 220 -21.29 -1.69 6.45
CA VAL A 220 -22.45 -1.55 7.34
C VAL A 220 -22.11 -1.42 8.84
N ASP A 221 -20.89 -1.76 9.26
CA ASP A 221 -20.33 -1.51 10.60
C ASP A 221 -19.59 -0.16 10.54
N LEU A 222 -20.35 0.90 10.81
CA LEU A 222 -19.94 2.28 10.63
C LEU A 222 -19.09 2.81 11.79
N ASP A 223 -19.23 2.23 13.00
CA ASP A 223 -18.42 2.61 14.16
C ASP A 223 -17.20 1.70 14.39
N GLY A 224 -17.14 0.56 13.69
CA GLY A 224 -16.00 -0.35 13.68
C GLY A 224 -15.89 -1.19 14.95
N ASP A 225 -16.97 -1.38 15.70
CA ASP A 225 -17.00 -2.16 16.93
C ASP A 225 -17.20 -3.68 16.70
N PHE A 226 -17.31 -4.11 15.44
CA PHE A 226 -17.58 -5.48 15.00
C PHE A 226 -18.98 -5.98 15.34
N VAL A 227 -19.94 -5.09 15.54
CA VAL A 227 -21.36 -5.41 15.79
C VAL A 227 -22.27 -4.46 15.02
N VAL A 228 -22.89 -4.94 13.94
CA VAL A 228 -23.88 -4.13 13.22
C VAL A 228 -25.12 -3.94 14.10
N GLY A 229 -25.36 -2.74 14.60
CA GLY A 229 -26.32 -2.50 15.66
C GLY A 229 -26.93 -1.09 15.68
N PRO A 230 -27.51 -0.70 16.83
CA PRO A 230 -28.15 0.61 16.98
C PRO A 230 -27.20 1.78 16.77
N SER A 231 -25.89 1.61 17.07
CA SER A 231 -24.87 2.62 16.86
C SER A 231 -24.68 2.92 15.37
N ASP A 232 -24.50 1.89 14.54
CA ASP A 232 -24.39 2.04 13.09
C ASP A 232 -25.64 2.65 12.49
N LEU A 233 -26.81 2.18 12.91
CA LEU A 233 -28.07 2.75 12.48
C LEU A 233 -28.17 4.24 12.85
N GLY A 234 -27.74 4.62 14.05
CA GLY A 234 -27.67 6.00 14.49
C GLY A 234 -26.72 6.85 13.65
N MET A 235 -25.54 6.31 13.33
CA MET A 235 -24.55 6.97 12.47
C MET A 235 -25.07 7.15 11.05
N LEU A 236 -25.64 6.10 10.45
CA LEU A 236 -26.24 6.16 9.12
C LEU A 236 -27.30 7.25 9.03
N LEU A 237 -28.22 7.30 9.99
CA LEU A 237 -29.28 8.31 10.03
C LEU A 237 -28.75 9.72 10.26
N ALA A 238 -27.64 9.89 10.99
CA ALA A 238 -26.98 11.18 11.17
C ALA A 238 -26.30 11.68 9.88
N LEU A 239 -25.93 10.74 9.01
CA LEU A 239 -25.26 10.98 7.73
C LEU A 239 -26.24 11.06 6.55
N TRP A 240 -27.54 10.95 6.82
CA TRP A 240 -28.60 10.89 5.80
C TRP A 240 -28.54 12.06 4.83
N THR A 241 -28.36 11.74 3.55
CA THR A 241 -28.27 12.70 2.45
C THR A 241 -29.19 12.22 1.32
N PRO A 242 -30.32 12.91 1.08
CA PRO A 242 -31.18 12.56 -0.05
C PRO A 242 -30.42 12.81 -1.36
N CYS A 243 -30.50 11.86 -2.30
CA CYS A 243 -29.96 12.06 -3.63
C CYS A 243 -30.64 13.24 -4.34
N PRO A 244 -29.91 14.00 -5.16
CA PRO A 244 -30.49 15.02 -6.04
C PRO A 244 -31.48 14.45 -7.07
#